data_AF-A0A924P6E7-F1
#
_entry.id   AF-A0A924P6E7-F1
#
_cell.length_a   1.000
_cell.length_b   1.000
_cell.length_c   1.000
_cell.angle_alpha   90.00
_cell.angle_beta   90.00
_cell.angle_gamma   90.00
#
_symmetry.space_group_name_H-M   'P 1'
#
loop_
_entity.id
_entity.type
_entity.pdbx_description
1 polymer ?
#
loop_
_entity_poly.entity_id
_entity_poly.type
_entity_poly.pdbx_seq_one_letter_code
_entity_poly.pdbx_strand_id
1 'polypeptide(L)' 'MTRIGLISDTHYFLDDTVFEHFKNCDEIWHGGDFGNAELAQKLNAFKPLKGVYGNIDGTDIRSV' A
#
# COMPACT_ATOMS: atom_id res chain seq x y z
N MET A 1 9.01 14.25 13.48
CA MET A 1 8.09 13.15 13.83
C MET A 1 7.59 12.57 12.53
N THR A 2 7.76 11.26 12.31
CA THR A 2 7.33 10.60 11.07
C THR A 2 5.80 10.55 11.00
N ARG A 3 5.21 10.99 9.89
CA ARG A 3 3.78 10.87 9.59
C ARG A 3 3.53 9.64 8.72
N ILE A 4 2.60 8.80 9.13
CA ILE A 4 2.32 7.53 8.46
C ILE A 4 0.92 7.59 7.84
N GLY A 5 0.82 7.34 6.54
CA GLY A 5 -0.45 7.05 5.88
C GLY A 5 -0.79 5.57 6.06
N LEU A 6 -1.90 5.26 6.71
CA LEU A 6 -2.32 3.88 6.99
C LEU A 6 -3.58 3.56 6.16
N ILE A 7 -3.53 2.46 5.41
CA ILE A 7 -4.63 1.94 4.57
C ILE A 7 -4.64 0.40 4.65
N SER A 8 -5.73 -0.25 4.26
CA SER A 8 -5.87 -1.72 4.24
C SER A 8 -6.95 -2.12 3.24
N ASP A 9 -7.04 -3.41 2.91
CA ASP A 9 -8.18 -4.00 2.18
C ASP A 9 -8.45 -3.33 0.83
N THR A 10 -7.38 -2.98 0.11
CA THR A 10 -7.50 -2.32 -1.20
C THR A 10 -8.08 -3.25 -2.26
N HIS A 11 -7.97 -4.57 -2.10
CA HIS A 11 -8.70 -5.57 -2.90
C HIS A 11 -8.65 -5.26 -4.41
N TYR A 12 -7.43 -5.17 -4.97
CA TYR A 12 -7.17 -4.86 -6.39
C TYR A 12 -7.51 -3.44 -6.86
N PHE A 13 -8.03 -2.58 -5.99
CA PHE A 13 -8.42 -1.21 -6.32
C PHE A 13 -7.72 -0.18 -5.43
N LEU A 14 -6.98 0.72 -6.07
CA LEU A 14 -6.37 1.88 -5.42
C LEU A 14 -6.94 3.15 -6.02
N ASP A 15 -7.69 3.89 -5.22
CA ASP A 15 -8.23 5.19 -5.62
C ASP A 15 -7.11 6.24 -5.68
N ASP A 16 -7.07 7.04 -6.75
CA ASP A 16 -6.04 8.07 -6.95
C ASP A 16 -6.07 9.15 -5.84
N THR A 17 -7.20 9.33 -5.16
CA THR A 17 -7.31 10.26 -4.01
C THR A 17 -6.39 9.87 -2.84
N VAL A 18 -5.97 8.61 -2.75
CA VAL A 18 -5.00 8.15 -1.73
C VAL A 18 -3.69 8.94 -1.82
N PHE A 19 -3.21 9.25 -3.02
CA PHE A 19 -1.97 10.00 -3.22
C PHE A 19 -2.09 11.43 -2.71
N GLU A 20 -3.26 12.06 -2.88
CA GLU A 20 -3.52 13.40 -2.35
C GLU A 20 -3.62 13.41 -0.83
N HIS A 21 -4.28 12.41 -0.23
CA HIS A 21 -4.36 12.28 1.22
C HIS A 21 -2.99 12.00 1.85
N PHE A 22 -2.16 11.19 1.19
CA PHE A 22 -0.86 10.76 1.73
C PHE A 22 0.29 11.66 1.31
N LYS A 23 0.04 12.76 0.59
CA LYS A 23 1.09 13.70 0.12
C LYS A 23 1.97 14.28 1.23
N ASN A 24 1.43 14.46 2.43
CA ASN A 24 2.15 15.01 3.59
C ASN A 24 2.61 13.94 4.59
N CYS A 25 2.48 12.65 4.26
CA CYS A 25 3.04 11.54 5.02
C CYS A 25 4.49 11.28 4.61
N ASP A 26 5.30 10.73 5.50
CA ASP A 26 6.67 10.31 5.22
C ASP A 26 6.74 8.84 4.75
N GLU A 27 5.82 8.00 5.23
CA GLU A 27 5.72 6.57 4.90
C GLU A 27 4.25 6.15 4.66
N ILE A 28 4.08 5.02 3.98
CA ILE A 28 2.78 4.36 3.78
C ILE A 28 2.81 2.98 4.42
N TRP A 29 1.84 2.68 5.26
CA TRP A 29 1.66 1.37 5.87
C TRP A 29 0.36 0.74 5.35
N HIS A 30 0.43 -0.49 4.88
CA HIS A 30 -0.72 -1.23 4.36
C HIS A 30 -1.05 -2.45 5.24
N GLY A 31 -2.31 -2.57 5.66
CA GLY A 31 -2.78 -3.61 6.59
C GLY A 31 -2.94 -5.01 6.00
N GLY A 32 -2.71 -5.16 4.69
CA GLY A 32 -2.85 -6.42 3.96
C GLY A 32 -4.05 -6.41 3.04
N ASP A 33 -4.23 -7.50 2.29
CA ASP A 33 -5.28 -7.67 1.28
C ASP A 33 -5.16 -6.63 0.15
N PHE A 34 -3.94 -6.50 -0.38
CA PHE A 34 -3.61 -5.69 -1.56
C PHE A 34 -4.31 -6.22 -2.82
N GLY A 35 -4.33 -7.54 -2.98
CA GLY A 35 -4.86 -8.23 -4.16
C GLY A 35 -3.83 -8.47 -5.27
N ASN A 36 -3.05 -7.46 -5.70
CA ASN A 36 -2.02 -7.65 -6.73
C ASN A 36 -0.72 -6.84 -6.51
N ALA A 37 0.40 -7.35 -7.04
CA ALA A 37 1.71 -6.72 -6.92
C ALA A 37 1.78 -5.32 -7.55
N GLU A 38 1.00 -5.04 -8.60
CA GLU A 38 0.98 -3.73 -9.26
C GLU A 38 0.56 -2.62 -8.28
N LEU A 39 -0.44 -2.88 -7.42
CA LEU A 39 -0.90 -1.93 -6.42
C LEU A 39 0.17 -1.63 -5.38
N ALA A 40 0.81 -2.67 -4.85
CA ALA A 40 1.92 -2.53 -3.91
C ALA A 40 3.10 -1.77 -4.54
N GLN A 41 3.43 -2.05 -5.81
CA GLN A 41 4.46 -1.34 -6.56
C GLN A 41 4.11 0.14 -6.75
N LYS A 42 2.86 0.49 -7.06
CA LYS A 42 2.39 1.89 -7.17
C LYS A 42 2.57 2.65 -5.86
N LEU A 43 2.17 2.04 -4.73
CA LEU A 43 2.36 2.64 -3.41
C LEU A 43 3.84 2.81 -3.07
N ASN A 44 4.67 1.78 -3.32
CA ASN A 44 6.10 1.80 -3.02
C ASN A 44 6.89 2.78 -3.92
N ALA A 45 6.43 2.99 -5.16
CA ALA A 45 7.00 3.99 -6.06
C ALA A 45 6.70 5.43 -5.62
N PHE A 46 5.59 5.65 -4.90
CA PHE A 46 5.24 6.96 -4.38
C PHE A 46 6.01 7.30 -3.11
N LYS A 47 6.02 6.39 -2.11
CA LYS A 47 6.67 6.58 -0.81
C LYS A 47 7.11 5.23 -0.21
N PRO A 48 8.04 5.22 0.78
CA PRO A 48 8.43 4.00 1.47
C PRO A 48 7.19 3.25 1.99
N LEU A 49 7.01 2.03 1.48
CA LEU A 49 5.89 1.16 1.82
C LEU A 49 6.32 0.13 2.86
N LYS A 50 5.51 -0.01 3.91
CA LYS A 50 5.53 -1.16 4.82
C LYS A 50 4.18 -1.84 4.74
N GLY A 51 4.14 -3.15 4.88
CA GLY A 51 2.87 -3.86 4.92
C GLY A 51 2.99 -5.25 5.50
N VAL A 52 1.83 -5.82 5.77
CA VAL A 52 1.67 -7.23 6.10
C VAL A 52 0.84 -7.90 5.01
N TYR A 53 0.94 -9.22 4.88
CA TYR A 53 0.16 -9.97 3.91
C TYR A 53 -1.21 -10.31 4.49
N GLY A 54 -2.26 -10.01 3.75
CA GLY A 54 -3.62 -10.47 4.01
C GLY A 54 -3.87 -11.85 3.40
N ASN A 55 -5.08 -12.38 3.60
CA ASN A 55 -5.44 -13.71 3.15
C ASN A 55 -5.67 -13.82 1.63
N ILE A 56 -5.96 -12.71 0.95
CA ILE A 56 -6.12 -12.72 -0.53
C ILE A 56 -4.81 -12.47 -1.27
N ASP A 57 -3.72 -12.14 -0.57
CA ASP A 57 -2.45 -11.79 -1.18
C ASP A 57 -1.68 -13.03 -1.66
N GLY A 58 -1.38 -13.03 -2.96
CA GLY A 58 -0.62 -14.09 -3.61
C GLY A 58 0.90 -14.02 -3.39
N THR A 59 1.61 -14.93 -4.05
CA THR A 59 3.09 -14.97 -4.05
C THR A 59 3.73 -13.77 -4.75
N ASP A 60 2.98 -13.13 -5.65
CA ASP A 60 3.37 -11.92 -6.34
C ASP A 60 3.59 -10.76 -5.35
N ILE A 61 2.67 -10.56 -4.40
CA ILE A 61 2.78 -9.55 -3.33
C ILE A 61 3.99 -9.83 -2.43
N ARG A 62 4.29 -11.11 -2.17
CA ARG A 62 5.41 -11.53 -1.31
C ARG A 62 6.79 -11.29 -1.92
N SER A 63 6.82 -10.91 -3.19
CA SER A 63 8.04 -10.66 -3.96
C SER A 63 8.26 -9.17 -4.25
N VAL A 64 7.42 -8.28 -3.70
CA VAL A 64 7.49 -6.81 -3.86
C VAL A 64 8.47 -6.18 -2.87
#